data_AF-L7U7C8-F1
#
_entry.id   AF-L7U7C8-F1
#
_cell.length_a   1.000
_cell.length_b   1.000
_cell.length_c   1.000
_cell.angle_alpha   90.00
_cell.angle_beta   90.00
_cell.angle_gamma   90.00
#
_symmetry.space_group_name_H-M   'P 1'
#
loop_
_entity.id
_entity.type
_entity.pdbx_description
1 polymer ?
#
loop_
_entity_poly.entity_id
_entity_poly.type
_entity_poly.pdbx_seq_one_letter_code
_entity_poly.pdbx_strand_id
1 'polypeptide(L)'
;MKKTLLFAAALALPLLAGATEDVSAEEQLRGAENQSTEAPRDFTTPICWEADLTTCGNAGNTMECTDGIWSDYLCVCENHGTTGSPILRWNCPEVR
;
A
#
# COMPACT_ATOMS: atom_id res chain seq x y z
N MET A 1 -57.47 5.00 -5.69
CA MET A 1 -56.78 4.60 -6.94
C MET A 1 -55.36 4.14 -6.59
N LYS A 2 -54.91 3.02 -7.19
CA LYS A 2 -53.52 2.48 -7.30
C LYS A 2 -52.85 2.04 -5.98
N LYS A 3 -52.91 0.75 -5.63
CA LYS A 3 -52.11 -0.41 -6.10
C LYS A 3 -50.73 -0.52 -5.42
N THR A 4 -50.76 -1.25 -4.31
CA THR A 4 -49.81 -2.26 -3.78
C THR A 4 -48.77 -2.80 -4.76
N LEU A 5 -47.49 -2.90 -4.33
CA LEU A 5 -46.76 -4.15 -4.01
C LEU A 5 -45.23 -3.96 -4.07
N LEU A 6 -44.59 -4.23 -2.94
CA LEU A 6 -43.16 -4.52 -2.80
C LEU A 6 -42.86 -5.88 -3.45
N PHE A 7 -41.82 -5.95 -4.29
CA PHE A 7 -41.23 -7.22 -4.72
C PHE A 7 -39.81 -7.32 -4.15
N ALA A 8 -39.70 -8.08 -3.07
CA ALA A 8 -38.45 -8.61 -2.57
C ALA A 8 -38.09 -9.84 -3.41
N ALA A 9 -36.98 -9.78 -4.14
CA ALA A 9 -36.45 -10.93 -4.87
C ALA A 9 -35.64 -11.80 -3.90
N ALA A 10 -36.26 -12.90 -3.47
CA ALA A 10 -35.61 -13.98 -2.73
C ALA A 10 -34.73 -14.79 -3.70
N LEU A 11 -33.41 -14.79 -3.47
CA LEU A 11 -32.50 -15.76 -4.07
C LEU A 11 -32.21 -16.83 -3.03
N ALA A 12 -32.86 -17.98 -3.21
CA ALA A 12 -32.61 -19.20 -2.46
C ALA A 12 -31.20 -19.74 -2.81
N LEU A 13 -30.33 -19.87 -1.80
CA LEU A 13 -29.13 -20.68 -1.91
C LEU A 13 -29.38 -22.08 -1.31
N PRO A 14 -28.86 -23.14 -1.95
CA PRO A 14 -29.11 -24.52 -1.53
C PRO A 14 -28.41 -24.85 -0.20
N LEU A 15 -29.16 -25.52 0.68
CA LEU A 15 -28.62 -26.27 1.81
C LEU A 15 -27.66 -27.34 1.28
N LEU A 16 -26.39 -27.25 1.66
CA LEU A 16 -25.46 -28.39 1.58
C LEU A 16 -25.23 -28.91 3.00
N ALA A 17 -25.96 -29.97 3.33
CA ALA A 17 -25.70 -30.77 4.52
C ALA A 17 -24.53 -31.71 4.24
N GLY A 18 -23.39 -31.45 4.88
CA GLY A 18 -22.27 -32.39 4.99
C GLY A 18 -21.99 -32.61 6.47
N ALA A 19 -22.32 -33.79 6.97
CA ALA A 19 -22.08 -34.21 8.34
C ALA A 19 -20.57 -34.49 8.57
N THR A 20 -20.07 -34.04 9.74
CA THR A 20 -19.20 -34.71 10.74
C THR A 20 -17.93 -35.46 10.24
N GLU A 21 -16.74 -35.44 10.83
CA GLU A 21 -16.19 -35.18 12.17
C GLU A 21 -14.65 -34.96 12.06
N ASP A 22 -14.12 -34.28 13.08
CA ASP A 22 -12.74 -34.16 13.60
C ASP A 22 -11.66 -35.19 13.15
N VAL A 23 -10.52 -34.72 12.63
CA VAL A 23 -9.19 -35.34 12.87
C VAL A 23 -8.11 -34.26 12.91
N SER A 24 -7.63 -34.04 14.14
CA SER A 24 -6.25 -33.78 14.59
C SER A 24 -5.18 -33.34 13.58
N ALA A 25 -4.52 -32.26 14.00
CA ALA A 25 -3.24 -31.74 13.56
C ALA A 25 -2.15 -32.80 13.44
N GLU A 26 -1.42 -32.80 12.33
CA GLU A 26 0.04 -32.93 12.22
C GLU A 26 0.39 -33.03 10.71
N GLU A 27 1.03 -32.00 10.14
CA GLU A 27 2.45 -32.10 9.72
C GLU A 27 2.55 -32.62 8.26
N GLN A 28 3.23 -32.03 7.28
CA GLN A 28 4.27 -31.02 7.20
C GLN A 28 4.40 -30.64 5.71
N LEU A 29 4.76 -29.38 5.46
CA LEU A 29 5.69 -28.93 4.43
C LEU A 29 5.68 -29.66 3.06
N ARG A 30 5.15 -28.96 2.05
CA ARG A 30 5.86 -28.79 0.77
C ARG A 30 5.20 -27.74 -0.12
N GLY A 31 5.90 -26.63 -0.30
CA GLY A 31 5.78 -25.83 -1.54
C GLY A 31 4.97 -24.54 -1.45
N ALA A 32 5.39 -23.59 -0.63
CA ALA A 32 5.14 -22.16 -0.91
C ALA A 32 6.22 -21.27 -0.25
N GLU A 33 7.47 -21.71 -0.28
CA GLU A 33 8.62 -20.85 0.04
C GLU A 33 8.90 -20.01 -1.22
N ASN A 34 8.07 -18.98 -1.45
CA ASN A 34 8.28 -17.88 -2.41
C ASN A 34 7.14 -16.82 -2.38
N GLN A 35 6.48 -16.63 -1.25
CA GLN A 35 5.83 -15.32 -1.02
C GLN A 35 6.83 -14.48 -0.26
N SER A 36 7.60 -13.68 -1.03
CA SER A 36 8.23 -12.48 -0.52
C SER A 36 7.26 -11.84 0.46
N THR A 37 7.64 -11.84 1.73
CA THR A 37 6.98 -11.05 2.75
C THR A 37 7.33 -9.59 2.42
N GLU A 38 6.75 -9.05 1.35
CA GLU A 38 6.58 -7.61 1.24
C GLU A 38 5.74 -7.25 2.46
N ALA A 39 6.40 -6.63 3.43
CA ALA A 39 5.74 -6.06 4.59
C ALA A 39 4.50 -5.28 4.12
N PRO A 40 3.40 -5.27 4.90
CA PRO A 40 2.22 -4.48 4.57
C PRO A 40 2.69 -3.08 4.19
N ARG A 41 2.52 -2.68 2.92
CA ARG A 41 2.97 -1.36 2.47
C ARG A 41 2.27 -0.35 3.35
N ASP A 42 3.05 0.34 4.17
CA ASP A 42 2.52 1.34 5.07
C ASP A 42 1.81 2.36 4.18
N PHE A 43 0.49 2.47 4.32
CA PHE A 43 -0.34 3.36 3.51
C PHE A 43 -0.02 4.85 3.75
N THR A 44 1.03 5.13 4.53
CA THR A 44 1.59 6.46 4.78
C THR A 44 2.82 6.80 3.95
N THR A 45 3.39 5.88 3.17
CA THR A 45 4.54 6.22 2.30
C THR A 45 4.09 7.23 1.23
N PRO A 46 4.69 8.44 1.18
CA PRO A 46 4.27 9.48 0.26
C PRO A 46 4.63 9.14 -1.19
N ILE A 47 3.89 9.72 -2.12
CA ILE A 47 4.18 9.64 -3.54
C ILE A 47 5.40 10.52 -3.89
N CYS A 48 6.41 9.95 -4.58
CA CYS A 48 7.68 10.63 -4.85
C CYS A 48 7.50 11.98 -5.59
N TRP A 49 6.68 12.02 -6.65
CA TRP A 49 6.48 13.25 -7.43
C TRP A 49 5.63 14.31 -6.71
N GLU A 50 4.92 13.95 -5.64
CA GLU A 50 4.17 14.91 -4.82
C GLU A 50 5.09 15.58 -3.78
N ALA A 51 6.10 14.85 -3.32
CA ALA A 51 7.12 15.38 -2.43
C ALA A 51 8.21 16.17 -3.17
N ASP A 52 8.44 15.88 -4.45
CA ASP A 52 9.53 16.49 -5.21
C ASP A 52 9.45 18.03 -5.22
N LEU A 53 10.62 18.66 -5.06
CA LEU A 53 10.81 20.09 -4.94
C LEU A 53 10.02 20.76 -3.81
N THR A 54 9.38 20.03 -2.90
CA THR A 54 8.74 20.61 -1.71
C THR A 54 9.77 20.89 -0.62
N THR A 55 9.45 21.79 0.32
CA THR A 55 10.38 22.21 1.37
C THR A 55 10.71 21.07 2.33
N CYS A 56 11.99 20.93 2.69
CA CYS A 56 12.47 19.95 3.65
C CYS A 56 13.29 20.59 4.79
N GLY A 57 13.51 19.84 5.87
CA GLY A 57 14.05 20.37 7.13
C GLY A 57 15.56 20.63 7.12
N ASN A 58 16.37 19.61 6.80
CA ASN A 58 17.82 19.68 6.82
C ASN A 58 18.42 18.99 5.58
N ALA A 59 19.45 19.60 5.00
CA ALA A 59 20.20 18.98 3.90
C ALA A 59 20.76 17.60 4.33
N GLY A 60 20.60 16.60 3.46
CA GLY A 60 20.99 15.22 3.70
C GLY A 60 19.94 14.38 4.43
N ASN A 61 18.82 14.96 4.90
CA ASN A 61 17.70 14.15 5.33
C ASN A 61 17.20 13.28 4.18
N THR A 62 16.75 12.08 4.52
CA THR A 62 16.18 11.12 3.57
C THR A 62 14.72 10.84 3.91
N MET A 63 13.92 10.56 2.89
CA MET A 63 12.54 10.12 3.03
C MET A 63 12.27 9.00 2.03
N GLU A 64 11.73 7.89 2.52
CA GLU A 64 11.25 6.81 1.66
C GLU A 64 9.97 7.27 0.96
N CYS A 65 9.84 6.96 -0.33
CA CYS A 65 8.69 7.30 -1.13
C CYS A 65 8.32 6.15 -2.08
N THR A 66 7.15 6.26 -2.71
CA THR A 66 6.63 5.29 -3.68
C THR A 66 6.21 5.98 -4.97
N ASP A 67 6.29 5.29 -6.11
CA ASP A 67 5.67 5.74 -7.37
C ASP A 67 4.24 5.18 -7.54
N GLY A 68 3.72 4.51 -6.52
CA GLY A 68 2.44 3.78 -6.54
C GLY A 68 2.57 2.30 -6.94
N ILE A 69 3.72 1.87 -7.46
CA ILE A 69 4.02 0.49 -7.87
C ILE A 69 5.18 -0.08 -7.05
N TRP A 70 6.25 0.70 -6.85
CA TRP A 70 7.44 0.35 -6.10
C TRP A 70 7.67 1.34 -4.96
N SER A 71 8.16 0.85 -3.83
CA SER A 71 8.37 1.63 -2.60
C SER A 71 9.82 1.65 -2.13
N ASP A 72 10.77 1.31 -3.00
CA ASP A 72 12.21 1.32 -2.73
C ASP A 72 12.90 2.62 -3.18
N TYR A 73 12.11 3.68 -3.37
CA TYR A 73 12.63 4.99 -3.73
C TYR A 73 13.02 5.79 -2.49
N LEU A 74 14.06 6.61 -2.66
CA LEU A 74 14.58 7.48 -1.61
C LEU A 74 14.69 8.91 -2.14
N CYS A 75 13.95 9.83 -1.53
CA CYS A 75 14.15 11.26 -1.71
C CYS A 75 15.29 11.74 -0.80
N VAL A 76 16.08 12.69 -1.29
CA VAL A 76 17.13 13.35 -0.50
C VAL A 76 16.83 14.84 -0.41
N CYS A 77 16.97 15.42 0.78
CA CYS A 77 16.82 16.85 0.97
C CYS A 77 18.11 17.56 0.55
N GLU A 78 18.04 18.40 -0.47
CA GLU A 78 19.19 19.08 -1.07
C GLU A 78 19.05 20.60 -0.97
N ASN A 79 20.19 21.29 -1.03
CA ASN A 79 20.20 22.75 -1.10
C ASN A 79 20.20 23.22 -2.56
N HIS A 80 19.10 23.82 -2.99
CA HIS A 80 18.93 24.44 -4.30
C HIS A 80 19.16 25.96 -4.28
N GLY A 81 19.48 26.52 -3.11
CA GLY A 81 19.78 27.94 -2.94
C GLY A 81 21.27 28.26 -3.13
N THR A 82 21.61 29.54 -2.98
CA THR A 82 23.00 30.00 -3.03
C THR A 82 23.61 30.07 -1.64
N THR A 83 24.94 30.15 -1.55
CA THR A 83 25.63 30.46 -0.30
C THR A 83 25.09 31.76 0.29
N GLY A 84 24.59 31.72 1.53
CA GLY A 84 23.95 32.85 2.21
C GLY A 84 22.42 32.94 2.04
N SER A 85 21.81 32.10 1.22
CA SER A 85 20.35 31.97 1.07
C SER A 85 19.98 30.54 0.68
N PRO A 86 20.17 29.56 1.59
CA PRO A 86 19.88 28.17 1.29
C PRO A 86 18.37 27.95 1.10
N ILE A 87 18.03 27.12 0.13
CA ILE A 87 16.65 26.69 -0.14
C ILE A 87 16.67 25.18 -0.12
N LEU A 88 16.15 24.60 0.95
CA LEU A 88 16.13 23.15 1.13
C LEU A 88 14.88 22.57 0.51
N ARG A 89 15.06 21.66 -0.46
CA ARG A 89 13.96 20.97 -1.13
C ARG A 89 14.24 19.47 -1.23
N TRP A 90 13.17 18.68 -1.22
CA TRP A 90 13.26 17.28 -1.59
C TRP A 90 13.63 17.16 -3.06
N ASN A 91 14.58 16.28 -3.35
CA ASN A 91 14.93 15.82 -4.68
C ASN A 91 14.58 14.33 -4.72
N CYS A 92 13.55 13.98 -5.48
CA CYS A 92 13.02 12.62 -5.55
C CYS A 92 13.24 12.04 -6.96
N PRO A 93 13.56 10.73 -7.09
CA PRO A 93 13.63 10.08 -8.40
C PRO A 93 12.25 10.01 -9.04
N GLU A 94 12.15 10.40 -10.32
CA GLU A 94 10.87 10.34 -11.06
C GLU A 94 10.45 8.90 -11.42
N VAL A 95 11.42 8.00 -11.63
CA VAL A 95 11.19 6.61 -12.04
C VAL A 95 12.45 5.76 -11.81
N ARG A 96 12.25 4.46 -11.61
CA ARG A 96 13.30 3.45 -11.53
C ARG A 96 13.92 3.13 -12.89
#